data_AF-I1K9Z0-F1
#
_entry.id   AF-I1K9Z0-F1
#
_cell.length_a   1.000
_cell.length_b   1.000
_cell.length_c   1.000
_cell.angle_alpha   90.00
_cell.angle_beta   90.00
_cell.angle_gamma   90.00
#
_symmetry.space_group_name_H-M   'P 1'
#
loop_
_entity.id
_entity.type
_entity.pdbx_description
1 polymer ?
#
loop_
_entity_poly.entity_id
_entity_poly.type
_entity_poly.pdbx_seq_one_letter_code
_entity_poly.pdbx_strand_id
1 'polypeptide(L)'
;MANDAALRSSLLWLAAVILVVGICTHSLKKMMTTYVLGVLGIAAVLLPDWDYFNRDFSRWPYPVTSEERANSSLHAQGSGFLRFANSPLRVIGYSVVYGYAMYKWWEYVST
;
A
#
# COMPACT_ATOMS: atom_id res chain seq x y z
N MET A 1 7.78 0.21 15.84
CA MET A 1 6.63 -0.35 16.58
C MET A 1 5.37 -0.36 15.71
N ALA A 2 4.78 0.80 15.36
CA ALA A 2 3.53 0.85 14.58
C ALA A 2 3.66 0.22 13.17
N ASN A 3 4.74 0.56 12.46
CA ASN A 3 4.99 -0.01 11.12
C ASN A 3 5.21 -1.53 11.15
N ASP A 4 5.83 -2.06 12.22
CA ASP A 4 6.07 -3.50 12.36
C ASP A 4 4.75 -4.27 12.52
N ALA A 5 3.78 -3.68 13.22
CA ALA A 5 2.45 -4.28 13.39
C ALA A 5 1.66 -4.30 12.07
N ALA A 6 1.69 -3.21 11.30
CA ALA A 6 1.04 -3.12 10.00
C ALA A 6 1.69 -4.05 8.95
N LEU A 7 3.01 -4.17 8.97
CA LEU A 7 3.72 -5.10 8.10
C LEU A 7 3.39 -6.55 8.47
N ARG A 8 3.39 -6.88 9.77
CA ARG A 8 3.04 -8.23 10.22
C ARG A 8 1.60 -8.59 9.86
N SER A 9 0.64 -7.69 10.10
CA SER A 9 -0.77 -7.95 9.79
C SER A 9 -1.00 -8.11 8.28
N SER A 10 -0.36 -7.27 7.45
CA SER A 10 -0.45 -7.40 5.99
C SER A 10 0.16 -8.70 5.47
N LEU A 11 1.29 -9.15 6.02
CA LEU A 11 1.89 -10.45 5.69
C LEU A 11 0.99 -11.63 6.10
N LEU A 12 0.33 -11.56 7.26
CA LEU A 12 -0.64 -12.57 7.68
C LEU A 12 -1.84 -12.64 6.74
N TRP A 13 -2.36 -11.48 6.32
CA TRP A 13 -3.42 -11.42 5.31
C TRP A 13 -2.97 -11.96 3.95
N LEU A 14 -1.76 -11.62 3.51
CA LEU A 14 -1.19 -12.16 2.29
C LEU A 14 -1.06 -13.68 2.36
N ALA A 15 -0.60 -14.23 3.47
CA ALA A 15 -0.52 -15.67 3.68
C ALA A 15 -1.91 -16.33 3.60
N ALA A 16 -2.94 -15.73 4.19
CA ALA A 16 -4.31 -16.22 4.10
C ALA A 16 -4.82 -16.20 2.64
N VAL A 17 -4.57 -15.12 1.90
CA VAL A 17 -4.95 -15.01 0.47
C VAL A 17 -4.24 -16.08 -0.36
N ILE A 18 -2.93 -16.28 -0.16
CA ILE A 18 -2.16 -17.32 -0.86
C ILE A 18 -2.73 -18.71 -0.57
N LEU A 19 -3.11 -18.99 0.68
CA LEU A 19 -3.72 -20.25 1.07
C LEU A 19 -5.07 -20.47 0.36
N VAL A 20 -5.93 -19.45 0.35
CA VAL A 20 -7.22 -19.51 -0.36
C VAL A 20 -7.01 -19.77 -1.86
N VAL A 21 -6.09 -19.04 -2.50
CA VAL A 21 -5.73 -19.28 -3.91
C VAL A 21 -5.23 -20.71 -4.12
N GLY A 22 -4.38 -21.21 -3.23
CA GLY A 22 -3.87 -22.59 -3.28
C GLY A 22 -4.97 -23.64 -3.19
N ILE A 23 -5.92 -23.47 -2.27
CA ILE A 23 -7.06 -24.39 -2.09
C ILE A 23 -8.00 -24.33 -3.29
N CYS A 24 -8.34 -23.13 -3.77
CA CYS A 24 -9.32 -22.98 -4.85
C CYS A 24 -8.77 -23.38 -6.23
N THR A 25 -7.47 -23.16 -6.48
CA THR A 25 -6.89 -23.33 -7.81
C THR A 25 -5.98 -24.55 -7.95
N HIS A 26 -5.58 -25.16 -6.83
CA HIS A 26 -4.62 -26.28 -6.77
C HIS A 26 -3.33 -26.03 -7.58
N SER A 27 -2.95 -24.76 -7.78
CA SER A 27 -1.84 -24.36 -8.64
C SER A 27 -0.79 -23.56 -7.88
N LEU A 28 0.40 -24.14 -7.71
CA LEU A 28 1.55 -23.48 -7.09
C LEU A 28 2.00 -22.24 -7.90
N LYS A 29 1.81 -22.24 -9.22
CA LYS A 29 2.13 -21.09 -10.08
C LYS A 29 1.28 -19.87 -9.68
N LYS A 30 -0.02 -20.07 -9.49
CA LYS A 30 -0.94 -19.00 -9.08
C LYS A 30 -0.64 -18.51 -7.67
N MET A 31 -0.27 -19.40 -6.75
CA MET A 31 0.19 -19.02 -5.41
C MET A 31 1.45 -18.15 -5.45
N MET A 32 2.45 -18.53 -6.25
CA MET A 32 3.69 -17.75 -6.38
C MET A 32 3.44 -16.36 -6.99
N THR A 33 2.63 -16.28 -8.05
CA THR A 33 2.25 -14.99 -8.64
C THR A 33 1.54 -14.11 -7.60
N THR A 34 0.63 -14.69 -6.82
CA THR A 34 -0.08 -13.97 -5.75
C THR A 34 0.87 -13.47 -4.67
N TYR A 35 1.86 -14.27 -4.28
CA TYR A 35 2.89 -13.86 -3.33
C TYR A 35 3.70 -12.66 -3.86
N VAL A 36 4.22 -12.74 -5.08
CA VAL A 36 5.02 -11.66 -5.67
C VAL A 36 4.21 -10.38 -5.79
N LEU A 37 2.99 -10.45 -6.34
CA LEU A 37 2.13 -9.28 -6.47
C LEU A 37 1.71 -8.72 -5.12
N GLY A 38 1.43 -9.58 -4.14
CA GLY A 38 1.08 -9.18 -2.79
C GLY A 38 2.23 -8.46 -2.08
N VAL A 39 3.46 -8.98 -2.17
CA VAL A 39 4.64 -8.32 -1.60
C VAL A 39 4.90 -6.98 -2.26
N LEU A 40 4.80 -6.90 -3.60
CA LEU A 40 4.93 -5.63 -4.33
C LEU A 40 3.84 -4.63 -3.92
N GLY A 41 2.60 -5.08 -3.74
CA GLY A 41 1.49 -4.26 -3.25
C GLY A 41 1.73 -3.75 -1.83
N ILE A 42 2.15 -4.62 -0.90
CA ILE A 42 2.50 -4.24 0.47
C ILE A 42 3.65 -3.24 0.46
N ALA A 43 4.71 -3.50 -0.29
CA ALA A 43 5.85 -2.59 -0.38
C ALA A 43 5.41 -1.22 -0.91
N ALA A 44 4.62 -1.19 -1.98
CA ALA A 44 4.19 0.06 -2.59
C ALA A 44 3.17 0.84 -1.73
N VAL A 45 2.57 0.22 -0.71
CA VAL A 45 1.70 0.89 0.27
C VAL A 45 2.44 1.24 1.58
N LEU A 46 3.39 0.43 2.05
CA LEU A 46 4.02 0.62 3.37
C LEU A 46 5.39 1.33 3.31
N LEU A 47 6.15 1.21 2.22
CA LEU A 47 7.48 1.81 2.12
C LEU A 47 7.48 3.31 1.80
N PRO A 48 6.55 3.87 0.97
CA PRO A 48 6.62 5.29 0.66
C PRO A 48 6.58 6.15 1.91
N ASP A 49 7.42 7.19 1.95
CA ASP A 49 7.32 8.24 2.96
C ASP A 49 6.07 9.06 2.67
N TRP A 50 4.93 8.60 3.19
CA TRP A 50 3.65 9.25 2.98
C TRP A 50 3.62 10.68 3.49
N ASP A 51 4.44 11.02 4.50
CA ASP A 51 4.53 12.38 5.03
C ASP A 51 5.25 13.31 4.03
N TYR A 52 6.25 12.81 3.30
CA TYR A 52 6.84 13.54 2.17
C TYR A 52 5.82 13.82 1.06
N PHE A 53 5.06 12.80 0.64
CA PHE A 53 4.06 12.94 -0.41
C PHE A 53 2.79 13.70 0.01
N ASN A 54 2.62 13.98 1.32
CA ASN A 54 1.51 14.79 1.82
C ASN A 54 1.74 16.30 1.72
N ARG A 55 2.93 16.72 1.31
CA ARG A 55 3.26 18.11 1.00
C ARG A 55 2.68 18.51 -0.35
N ASP A 56 2.49 19.81 -0.55
CA ASP A 56 2.10 20.37 -1.83
C ASP A 56 3.03 19.89 -2.96
N PHE A 57 2.46 19.62 -4.14
CA PHE A 57 3.22 19.15 -5.31
C PHE A 57 4.40 20.07 -5.68
N SER A 58 4.28 21.38 -5.44
CA SER A 58 5.36 22.34 -5.67
C SER A 58 6.56 22.15 -4.73
N ARG A 59 6.36 21.49 -3.58
CA ARG A 59 7.39 21.24 -2.57
C ARG A 59 8.11 19.90 -2.72
N TRP A 60 7.59 18.99 -3.55
CA TRP A 60 8.24 17.70 -3.80
C TRP A 60 9.71 17.82 -4.23
N PRO A 61 10.13 18.75 -5.12
CA PRO A 61 11.54 18.86 -5.48
C PRO A 61 12.45 19.40 -4.36
N TYR A 62 11.90 19.81 -3.21
CA TYR A 62 12.66 20.37 -2.10
C TYR A 62 12.80 19.39 -0.94
N PRO A 63 13.95 19.39 -0.23
CA PRO A 63 14.13 18.57 0.96
C PRO A 63 13.07 18.89 2.02
N VAL A 64 12.71 17.89 2.82
CA VAL A 64 11.80 18.06 3.98
C VAL A 64 12.57 18.72 5.10
N THR A 65 12.07 19.85 5.61
CA THR A 65 12.71 20.51 6.74
C THR A 65 12.38 19.79 8.06
N SER A 66 13.24 19.96 9.07
CA SER A 66 12.99 19.40 10.41
C SER A 66 11.68 19.91 11.01
N GLU A 67 11.33 21.16 10.73
CA GLU A 67 10.08 21.80 11.13
C GLU A 67 8.86 21.13 10.49
N GLU A 68 8.91 20.88 9.17
CA GLU A 68 7.85 20.14 8.47
C GLU A 68 7.71 18.72 9.02
N ARG A 69 8.82 18.04 9.28
CA ARG A 69 8.82 16.68 9.86
C ARG A 69 8.22 16.66 11.27
N ALA A 70 8.50 17.67 12.09
CA ALA A 70 7.94 17.82 13.43
C ALA A 70 6.44 18.15 13.40
N ASN A 71 6.00 18.96 12.45
CA ASN A 71 4.57 19.27 12.26
C ASN A 71 3.77 18.06 11.78
N SER A 72 4.36 17.25 10.89
CA SER A 72 3.75 16.00 10.41
C SER A 72 3.62 14.95 11.51
N SER A 73 4.58 14.84 12.43
CA SER A 73 4.47 13.89 13.56
C SER A 73 3.41 14.32 14.57
N LEU A 74 3.19 15.63 14.75
CA LEU A 74 2.10 16.16 15.56
C LEU A 74 0.73 15.84 14.93
N HIS A 75 0.60 16.03 13.61
CA HIS A 75 -0.61 15.68 12.84
C HIS A 75 -0.81 14.17 12.67
N ALA A 76 0.24 13.35 12.82
CA ALA A 76 0.16 11.90 12.70
C ALA A 76 -0.76 11.24 13.74
N GLN A 77 -1.07 11.94 14.84
CA GLN A 77 -2.07 11.47 15.80
C GLN A 77 -3.52 11.61 15.28
N GLY A 78 -3.74 12.44 14.25
CA GLY A 78 -5.00 12.53 13.54
C GLY A 78 -5.21 11.34 12.60
N SER A 79 -6.44 10.84 12.52
CA SER A 79 -6.80 9.59 11.85
C SER A 79 -6.10 9.37 10.50
N GLY A 80 -5.43 8.22 10.34
CA GLY A 80 -4.67 7.90 9.12
C GLY A 80 -5.50 7.95 7.82
N PHE A 81 -6.84 7.89 7.92
CA PHE A 81 -7.74 8.05 6.79
C PHE A 81 -7.81 9.49 6.26
N LEU A 82 -7.78 10.50 7.14
CA LEU A 82 -7.73 11.91 6.71
C LEU A 82 -6.42 12.22 5.97
N ARG A 83 -5.34 11.49 6.27
CA ARG A 83 -4.05 11.63 5.59
C ARG A 83 -4.15 11.33 4.08
N PHE A 84 -5.01 10.39 3.67
CA PHE A 84 -5.26 10.13 2.25
C PHE A 84 -6.18 11.16 1.60
N ALA A 85 -7.12 11.74 2.36
CA ALA A 85 -8.10 12.69 1.86
C ALA A 85 -7.49 14.03 1.39
N ASN A 86 -6.30 14.42 1.90
CA ASN A 86 -5.66 15.69 1.54
C ASN A 86 -5.26 15.80 0.05
N SER A 87 -5.28 14.72 -0.73
CA SER A 87 -5.04 14.80 -2.17
C SER A 87 -5.91 13.79 -2.95
N PRO A 88 -7.12 14.18 -3.38
CA PRO A 88 -8.04 13.27 -4.07
C PRO A 88 -7.43 12.70 -5.36
N LEU A 89 -6.65 13.49 -6.10
CA LEU A 89 -5.92 13.04 -7.29
C LEU A 89 -4.98 11.85 -7.00
N ARG A 90 -4.37 11.82 -5.81
CA ARG A 90 -3.47 10.75 -5.39
C ARG A 90 -4.24 9.45 -5.11
N VAL A 91 -5.37 9.56 -4.40
CA VAL A 91 -6.27 8.42 -4.16
C VAL A 91 -6.78 7.87 -5.48
N ILE A 92 -7.14 8.74 -6.43
CA ILE A 92 -7.56 8.34 -7.78
C ILE A 92 -6.41 7.62 -8.50
N GLY A 93 -5.22 8.21 -8.57
CA GLY A 93 -4.08 7.60 -9.26
C GLY A 93 -3.71 6.22 -8.70
N TYR A 94 -3.59 6.10 -7.38
CA TYR A 94 -3.29 4.82 -6.74
C TYR A 94 -4.45 3.82 -6.87
N SER A 95 -5.70 4.26 -6.71
CA SER A 95 -6.84 3.35 -6.87
C SER A 95 -6.96 2.82 -8.30
N VAL A 96 -6.64 3.62 -9.31
CA VAL A 96 -6.60 3.16 -10.71
C VAL A 96 -5.48 2.14 -10.92
N VAL A 97 -4.25 2.46 -10.52
CA VAL A 97 -3.09 1.57 -10.75
C VAL A 97 -3.25 0.27 -9.97
N TYR A 98 -3.53 0.35 -8.67
CA TYR A 98 -3.68 -0.83 -7.82
C TYR A 98 -4.98 -1.59 -8.11
N GLY A 99 -6.08 -0.89 -8.37
CA GLY A 99 -7.35 -1.51 -8.74
C GLY A 99 -7.24 -2.29 -10.04
N TYR A 100 -6.55 -1.73 -11.04
CA TYR A 100 -6.28 -2.43 -12.30
C TYR A 100 -5.38 -3.64 -12.09
N ALA A 101 -4.29 -3.51 -11.32
CA ALA A 101 -3.41 -4.64 -11.00
C ALA A 101 -4.17 -5.76 -10.27
N MET A 102 -5.04 -5.40 -9.32
CA MET A 102 -5.86 -6.33 -8.56
C MET A 102 -6.89 -7.03 -9.45
N TYR A 103 -7.50 -6.30 -10.38
CA TYR A 103 -8.42 -6.87 -11.38
C TYR A 103 -7.71 -7.89 -12.27
N LYS A 104 -6.54 -7.55 -12.81
CA LYS A 104 -5.75 -8.48 -13.65
C LYS A 104 -5.29 -9.72 -12.88
N TRP A 105 -4.90 -9.54 -11.61
CA TRP A 105 -4.57 -10.68 -10.74
C TRP A 105 -5.79 -11.57 -10.51
N TRP A 106 -6.96 -10.99 -10.23
CA TRP A 106 -8.19 -11.74 -10.02
C TRP A 106 -8.60 -12.56 -11.26
N GLU A 107 -8.53 -11.95 -12.44
CA GLU A 107 -8.76 -12.63 -13.72
C GLU A 107 -7.81 -13.83 -13.92
N TYR A 108 -6.52 -13.65 -13.61
CA TYR A 108 -5.53 -14.72 -13.70
C TYR A 108 -5.76 -15.84 -12.68
N VAL A 109 -6.19 -15.52 -11.47
CA VAL A 109 -6.48 -16.53 -10.45
C VAL A 109 -7.74 -17.33 -10.80
N SER A 110 -8.76 -16.66 -11.33
CA SER A 110 -10.06 -17.26 -11.68
C SER A 110 -10.06 -18.07 -12.98
N THR A 111 -9.06 -17.88 -13.86
CA THR A 111 -8.85 -18.68 -15.08
C THR A 111 -7.91 -19.84 -14.80
#